data_AF-A0A842X0U5-F1
#
_entry.id   AF-A0A842X0U5-F1
#
_cell.length_a   1.000
_cell.length_b   1.000
_cell.length_c   1.000
_cell.angle_alpha   90.00
_cell.angle_beta   90.00
_cell.angle_gamma   90.00
#
_symmetry.space_group_name_H-M   'P 1'
#
loop_
_entity.id
_entity.type
_entity.pdbx_description
1 polymer ?
#
loop_
_entity_poly.entity_id
_entity_poly.type
_entity_poly.pdbx_seq_one_letter_code
_entity_poly.pdbx_strand_id
1 'polypeptide(L)'
;MVSYMGLPRDSLLRLSTHFPRVLSWLCSLFSCCPTARKVSSPPRVSNRLSYAHWRSTGVTSSLGNMLSILFRYSPGPILPWSFPISSSNRSSTAPGIVINYISSLIYHYIMVLESVVVPERWERHPKRMFIIGFTYASIGLFLGLWVFGKYSSIVGIFLTTLPLVVVMYRAIKCEEEKDLRICSESKLMKEHMHILYFFIYLFIGLVAAYSFWFTFLPEDTVNKAFGSQIETLSVIHGRMRSIGSATAFEEFKSLRLEAIVKNNLRVLAFCILFSFLYGAGAIFILTWNASVIGVAIGNVVREGIQVLAGYGHSNVLINYFSVLPVGLGYMVHGIPEVASYFLGALAGGIISSAVVCHHFRSEEFWRVVRDSLDLVILSLLVLLLSAFIEVYITPILI
;
A
#
# COMPACT_ATOMS: atom_id res chain seq x y z
N MET A 1 20.75 23.35 34.67
CA MET A 1 19.31 23.26 34.95
C MET A 1 19.04 23.60 36.43
N VAL A 2 19.42 24.81 36.87
CA VAL A 2 19.21 25.30 38.27
C VAL A 2 18.58 26.71 38.29
N SER A 3 18.31 27.35 37.15
CA SER A 3 17.87 28.75 37.12
C SER A 3 16.35 28.98 37.00
N TYR A 4 15.51 27.98 37.29
CA TYR A 4 14.05 28.10 37.10
C TYR A 4 13.20 28.14 38.37
N MET A 5 13.80 28.12 39.56
CA MET A 5 13.05 28.30 40.81
C MET A 5 13.00 29.80 41.17
N GLY A 6 11.80 30.41 41.05
CA GLY A 6 11.52 31.77 41.53
C GLY A 6 11.03 32.79 40.49
N LEU A 7 10.69 32.38 39.26
CA LEU A 7 10.24 33.34 38.24
C LEU A 7 8.76 33.75 38.39
N PRO A 8 8.40 35.02 38.13
CA PRO A 8 7.03 35.52 38.16
C PRO A 8 6.10 34.80 37.16
N ARG A 9 4.80 34.78 37.46
CA ARG A 9 3.72 34.05 36.76
C ARG A 9 3.69 34.30 35.24
N ASP A 10 4.06 35.49 34.80
CA ASP A 10 4.00 35.89 33.38
C ASP A 10 5.18 35.33 32.55
N SER A 11 6.28 34.95 33.21
CA SER A 11 7.44 34.32 32.56
C SER A 11 7.22 32.83 32.32
N LEU A 12 6.37 32.17 33.12
CA LEU A 12 6.02 30.75 32.96
C LEU A 12 5.04 30.50 31.80
N LEU A 13 4.19 31.47 31.47
CA LEU A 13 3.27 31.39 30.33
C LEU A 13 3.97 31.38 28.96
N ARG A 14 5.18 31.97 28.86
CA ARG A 14 6.01 31.91 27.65
C ARG A 14 6.79 30.59 27.49
N LEU A 15 6.83 29.75 28.53
CA LEU A 15 7.51 28.44 28.54
C LEU A 15 6.60 27.26 28.16
N SER A 16 5.30 27.51 27.91
CA SER A 16 4.31 26.48 27.53
C SER A 16 4.62 25.77 26.19
N THR A 17 5.46 26.38 25.35
CA THR A 17 5.91 25.82 24.06
C THR A 17 6.95 24.71 24.19
N HIS A 18 7.56 24.51 25.37
CA HIS A 18 8.58 23.48 25.61
C HIS A 18 8.11 22.31 26.48
N PHE A 19 6.94 22.42 27.12
CA PHE A 19 6.35 21.35 27.93
C PHE A 19 6.17 20.01 27.17
N PRO A 20 5.75 19.99 25.88
CA PRO A 20 5.61 18.75 25.13
C PRO A 20 6.95 18.04 24.87
N ARG A 21 8.05 18.80 24.75
CA ARG A 21 9.38 18.25 24.43
C ARG A 21 10.02 17.56 25.64
N VAL A 22 9.80 18.09 26.84
CA VAL A 22 10.25 17.46 28.09
C VAL A 22 9.48 16.15 28.34
N LEU A 23 8.17 16.15 28.08
CA LEU A 23 7.34 14.95 28.22
C LEU A 23 7.71 13.87 27.20
N SER A 24 7.94 14.26 25.94
CA SER A 24 8.41 13.36 24.87
C SER A 24 9.76 12.73 25.20
N TRP A 25 10.70 13.52 25.73
CA TRP A 25 12.01 13.02 26.15
C TRP A 25 11.92 12.04 27.33
N LEU A 26 11.07 12.34 28.32
CA LEU A 26 10.82 11.46 29.47
C LEU A 26 10.13 10.14 29.07
N CYS A 27 9.20 10.18 28.11
CA CYS A 27 8.58 8.98 27.55
C CYS A 27 9.59 8.11 26.79
N SER A 28 10.51 8.71 26.03
CA SER A 28 11.54 7.97 25.29
C SER A 28 12.50 7.19 26.20
N LEU A 29 12.76 7.69 27.41
CA LEU A 29 13.59 7.01 28.41
C LEU A 29 12.87 5.82 29.07
N PHE A 30 11.54 5.88 29.21
CA PHE A 30 10.74 4.78 29.77
C PHE A 30 10.59 3.60 28.80
N SER A 31 10.58 3.86 27.50
CA SER A 31 10.48 2.82 26.46
C SER A 31 11.72 1.92 26.35
N CYS A 32 12.88 2.33 26.90
CA CYS A 32 14.13 1.57 26.80
C CYS A 32 14.40 0.56 27.94
N CYS A 33 13.62 0.50 29.02
CA CYS A 33 13.87 -0.47 30.10
C CYS A 33 12.58 -0.81 30.91
N PRO A 34 11.89 -1.95 30.65
CA PRO A 34 10.55 -2.19 31.21
C PRO A 34 10.51 -2.83 32.61
N THR A 35 11.62 -3.00 33.32
CA THR A 35 11.65 -3.76 34.58
C THR A 35 11.88 -2.88 35.81
N ALA A 36 10.80 -2.48 36.49
CA ALA A 36 10.87 -1.85 37.81
C ALA A 36 10.41 -2.83 38.90
N ARG A 37 11.32 -3.20 39.81
CA ARG A 37 11.02 -3.94 41.05
C ARG A 37 10.96 -2.92 42.20
N LYS A 38 9.94 -3.01 43.07
CA LYS A 38 9.76 -2.11 44.23
C LYS A 38 11.00 -2.15 45.15
N VAL A 39 11.60 -0.99 45.45
CA VAL A 39 12.57 -0.83 46.54
C VAL A 39 11.98 0.09 47.60
N SER A 40 12.03 -0.36 48.85
CA SER A 40 11.55 0.32 50.05
C SER A 40 12.66 1.17 50.67
N SER A 41 12.64 2.48 50.40
CA SER A 41 13.22 3.64 51.15
C SER A 41 13.91 4.67 50.23
N PRO A 42 13.83 5.99 50.53
CA PRO A 42 14.45 7.03 49.70
C PRO A 42 15.92 7.31 50.10
N PRO A 43 16.86 7.50 49.16
CA PRO A 43 18.23 7.91 49.49
C PRO A 43 18.35 9.43 49.65
N ARG A 44 19.25 9.88 50.53
CA ARG A 44 19.61 11.30 50.75
C ARG A 44 20.34 11.86 49.53
N VAL A 45 19.91 13.03 49.04
CA VAL A 45 20.52 13.74 47.92
C VAL A 45 21.69 14.62 48.43
N SER A 46 22.89 14.47 47.85
CA SER A 46 24.04 15.35 48.10
C SER A 46 24.34 16.24 46.88
N ASN A 47 24.80 17.47 47.14
CA ASN A 47 24.92 18.58 46.19
C ASN A 47 26.18 18.55 45.29
N ARG A 48 26.60 17.39 44.74
CA ARG A 48 27.64 17.35 43.68
C ARG A 48 27.38 16.23 42.68
N LEU A 49 27.07 16.56 41.43
CA LEU A 49 27.09 15.60 40.32
C LEU A 49 27.73 16.22 39.07
N SER A 50 28.92 15.72 38.75
CA SER A 50 29.63 15.85 37.47
C SER A 50 29.16 14.75 36.50
N TYR A 51 29.28 15.01 35.19
CA TYR A 51 28.71 14.26 34.06
C TYR A 51 29.09 12.77 33.97
N ALA A 52 30.03 12.27 34.77
CA ALA A 52 30.57 10.92 34.63
C ALA A 52 29.95 9.84 35.56
N HIS A 53 28.94 10.15 36.38
CA HIS A 53 28.46 9.21 37.42
C HIS A 53 27.06 8.60 37.20
N TRP A 54 26.41 8.81 36.04
CA TRP A 54 25.01 8.43 35.83
C TRP A 54 24.76 7.00 35.31
N ARG A 55 25.78 6.16 35.17
CA ARG A 55 25.63 4.77 34.69
C ARG A 55 25.46 3.70 35.78
N SER A 56 25.55 4.03 37.07
CA SER A 56 25.68 2.99 38.13
C SER A 56 24.68 3.01 39.29
N THR A 57 23.63 3.85 39.31
CA THR A 57 22.64 3.83 40.40
C THR A 57 21.21 3.85 39.85
N GLY A 58 20.34 2.94 40.33
CA GLY A 58 19.00 2.68 39.78
C GLY A 58 18.11 3.93 39.67
N VAL A 59 17.78 4.30 38.43
CA VAL A 59 17.18 5.61 38.06
C VAL A 59 15.65 5.60 37.93
N THR A 60 14.96 4.46 37.95
CA THR A 60 13.52 4.41 37.63
C THR A 60 12.60 4.94 38.74
N SER A 61 12.98 4.83 40.01
CA SER A 61 12.17 5.32 41.15
C SER A 61 12.26 6.84 41.35
N SER A 62 13.40 7.45 41.00
CA SER A 62 13.61 8.90 41.13
C SER A 62 12.81 9.72 40.11
N LEU A 63 12.60 9.18 38.90
CA LEU A 63 11.83 9.82 37.83
C LEU A 63 10.32 9.78 38.09
N GLY A 64 9.80 8.68 38.64
CA GLY A 64 8.40 8.59 39.05
C GLY A 64 8.03 9.59 40.14
N ASN A 65 8.96 9.85 41.08
CA ASN A 65 8.79 10.88 42.10
C ASN A 65 8.88 12.31 41.52
N MET A 66 9.68 12.52 40.48
CA MET A 66 9.81 13.83 39.84
C MET A 66 8.55 14.21 39.03
N LEU A 67 7.94 13.24 38.34
CA LEU A 67 6.66 13.39 37.64
C LEU A 67 5.51 13.63 38.61
N SER A 68 5.46 12.91 39.74
CA SER A 68 4.41 13.11 40.75
C SER A 68 4.49 14.50 41.40
N ILE A 69 5.69 15.06 41.58
CA ILE A 69 5.90 16.44 42.04
C ILE A 69 5.45 17.44 40.97
N LEU A 70 5.79 17.23 39.69
CA LEU A 70 5.35 18.10 38.59
C LEU A 70 3.82 18.16 38.44
N PHE A 71 3.13 17.03 38.58
CA PHE A 71 1.65 17.00 38.56
C PHE A 71 1.04 17.64 39.81
N ARG A 72 1.71 17.56 40.97
CA ARG A 72 1.23 18.14 42.23
C ARG A 72 1.37 19.67 42.29
N TYR A 73 2.21 20.28 41.45
CA TYR A 73 2.40 21.73 41.34
C TYR A 73 1.82 22.37 40.06
N SER A 74 1.05 21.63 39.27
CA SER A 74 0.34 22.20 38.10
C SER A 74 -0.83 23.10 38.55
N PRO A 75 -0.93 24.35 38.07
CA PRO A 75 -1.98 25.26 38.49
C PRO A 75 -3.30 24.96 37.75
N GLY A 76 -4.13 24.10 38.34
CA GLY A 76 -5.55 23.93 37.99
C GLY A 76 -5.95 22.52 37.50
N PRO A 77 -7.21 22.11 37.72
CA PRO A 77 -7.72 20.82 37.26
C PRO A 77 -7.89 20.83 35.73
N ILE A 78 -7.31 19.83 35.07
CA ILE A 78 -7.55 19.55 33.65
C ILE A 78 -8.83 18.70 33.60
N LEU A 79 -10.00 19.35 33.64
CA LEU A 79 -11.32 18.85 33.20
C LEU A 79 -12.38 19.90 33.62
N PRO A 80 -13.28 20.35 32.73
CA PRO A 80 -14.48 21.06 33.14
C PRO A 80 -15.48 20.05 33.75
N TRP A 81 -16.54 20.55 34.40
CA TRP A 81 -17.66 19.83 35.02
C TRP A 81 -17.53 19.55 36.52
N SER A 82 -18.15 20.46 37.27
CA SER A 82 -18.49 20.38 38.69
C SER A 82 -19.64 19.39 38.92
N PHE A 83 -19.41 18.34 39.71
CA PHE A 83 -20.45 17.58 40.40
C PHE A 83 -20.15 17.56 41.91
N PRO A 84 -21.16 17.76 42.78
CA PRO A 84 -20.95 17.76 44.22
C PRO A 84 -20.78 16.32 44.71
N ILE A 85 -19.65 16.04 45.38
CA ILE A 85 -19.42 14.78 46.07
C ILE A 85 -19.81 14.96 47.54
N SER A 86 -20.90 14.33 47.99
CA SER A 86 -21.11 14.06 49.40
C SER A 86 -20.19 12.91 49.83
N SER A 87 -19.42 13.13 50.89
CA SER A 87 -18.52 12.18 51.50
C SER A 87 -19.24 10.91 51.98
N SER A 88 -18.86 9.74 51.46
CA SER A 88 -18.50 8.59 52.30
C SER A 88 -17.98 7.41 51.48
N ASN A 89 -17.00 6.74 52.08
CA ASN A 89 -16.57 5.37 51.87
C ASN A 89 -15.61 4.98 50.73
N ARG A 90 -14.62 4.22 51.19
CA ARG A 90 -13.47 3.63 50.52
C ARG A 90 -13.85 2.45 49.65
N SER A 91 -12.86 2.09 48.83
CA SER A 91 -12.60 0.78 48.20
C SER A 91 -13.51 0.37 47.05
N SER A 92 -12.98 0.45 45.84
CA SER A 92 -12.90 -0.70 44.92
C SER A 92 -12.18 -0.32 43.63
N THR A 93 -11.20 -1.15 43.28
CA THR A 93 -10.82 -1.55 41.91
C THR A 93 -10.91 -0.51 40.80
N ALA A 94 -9.75 -0.03 40.34
CA ALA A 94 -9.59 0.71 39.08
C ALA A 94 -8.99 -0.17 37.95
N PRO A 95 -9.72 -1.14 37.37
CA PRO A 95 -9.35 -1.74 36.08
C PRO A 95 -9.99 -1.02 34.88
N GLY A 96 -11.02 -0.18 35.09
CA GLY A 96 -11.77 0.45 33.98
C GLY A 96 -11.05 1.59 33.25
N ILE A 97 -10.17 2.33 33.93
CA ILE A 97 -9.52 3.53 33.35
C ILE A 97 -8.36 3.14 32.42
N VAL A 98 -7.63 2.07 32.75
CA VAL A 98 -6.49 1.60 31.94
C VAL A 98 -6.95 0.93 30.65
N ILE A 99 -8.07 0.18 30.69
CA ILE A 99 -8.64 -0.44 29.49
C ILE A 99 -9.17 0.61 28.51
N ASN A 100 -9.79 1.69 29.01
CA ASN A 100 -10.29 2.76 28.14
C ASN A 100 -9.16 3.61 27.54
N TYR A 101 -8.05 3.82 28.24
CA TYR A 101 -6.89 4.52 27.68
C TYR A 101 -6.13 3.68 26.65
N ILE A 102 -5.96 2.37 26.89
CA ILE A 102 -5.33 1.46 25.93
C ILE A 102 -6.23 1.26 24.71
N SER A 103 -7.55 1.12 24.90
CA SER A 103 -8.52 1.10 23.79
C SER A 103 -8.48 2.42 23.01
N SER A 104 -8.50 3.57 23.69
CA SER A 104 -8.42 4.88 23.04
C SER A 104 -7.08 5.13 22.30
N LEU A 105 -5.97 4.56 22.76
CA LEU A 105 -4.68 4.62 22.06
C LEU A 105 -4.62 3.66 20.86
N ILE A 106 -5.21 2.47 20.96
CA ILE A 106 -5.29 1.49 19.87
C ILE A 106 -6.22 1.96 18.76
N TYR A 107 -7.34 2.61 19.10
CA TYR A 107 -8.26 3.21 18.11
C TYR A 107 -7.70 4.46 17.43
N HIS A 108 -6.70 5.14 18.02
CA HIS A 108 -6.11 6.36 17.44
C HIS A 108 -5.08 6.12 16.33
N TYR A 109 -4.68 4.87 16.08
CA TYR A 109 -3.66 4.52 15.07
C TYR A 109 -4.19 3.65 13.92
N ILE A 110 -5.48 3.34 13.88
CA ILE A 110 -6.08 2.64 12.74
C ILE A 110 -6.74 3.70 11.86
N MET A 111 -6.09 4.06 10.77
CA MET A 111 -6.73 4.88 9.74
C MET A 111 -7.92 4.10 9.18
N VAL A 112 -9.00 4.81 8.79
CA VAL A 112 -10.22 4.17 8.25
C VAL A 112 -9.86 3.16 7.15
N LEU A 113 -8.92 3.51 6.26
CA LEU A 113 -8.44 2.63 5.19
C LEU A 113 -7.74 1.36 5.66
N GLU A 114 -7.01 1.42 6.79
CA GLU A 114 -6.34 0.27 7.40
C GLU A 114 -7.34 -0.69 8.07
N SER A 115 -8.51 -0.18 8.48
CA SER A 115 -9.59 -1.01 9.04
C SER A 115 -10.37 -1.80 7.98
N VAL A 116 -10.40 -1.32 6.72
CA VAL A 116 -11.24 -1.88 5.65
C VAL A 116 -10.65 -3.18 5.09
N VAL A 117 -9.33 -3.25 4.93
CA VAL A 117 -8.65 -4.44 4.38
C VAL A 117 -7.55 -4.88 5.33
N VAL A 118 -7.73 -6.09 5.87
CA VAL A 118 -6.79 -6.78 6.75
C VAL A 118 -6.22 -7.95 5.95
N PRO A 119 -5.05 -7.82 5.30
CA PRO A 119 -4.53 -8.82 4.36
C PRO A 119 -4.53 -10.25 4.92
N GLU A 120 -4.22 -10.38 6.22
CA GLU A 120 -4.15 -11.65 6.95
C GLU A 120 -5.47 -12.44 6.94
N ARG A 121 -6.60 -11.73 6.82
CA ARG A 121 -7.95 -12.33 6.71
C ARG A 121 -8.40 -12.48 5.25
N TRP A 122 -7.94 -11.58 4.38
CA TRP A 122 -8.44 -11.47 3.01
C TRP A 122 -7.68 -12.33 2.00
N GLU A 123 -6.44 -12.72 2.32
CA GLU A 123 -5.70 -13.74 1.59
C GLU A 123 -6.54 -15.01 1.39
N ARG A 124 -7.26 -15.48 2.42
CA ARG A 124 -8.11 -16.69 2.34
C ARG A 124 -9.31 -16.56 1.41
N HIS A 125 -9.65 -15.33 0.99
CA HIS A 125 -10.78 -15.05 0.11
C HIS A 125 -10.37 -14.06 -0.99
N PRO A 126 -9.42 -14.44 -1.88
CA PRO A 126 -8.79 -13.52 -2.83
C PRO A 126 -9.81 -12.92 -3.80
N LYS A 127 -10.89 -13.67 -4.11
CA LYS A 127 -12.02 -13.20 -4.94
C LYS A 127 -12.67 -11.91 -4.45
N ARG A 128 -12.64 -11.62 -3.14
CA ARG A 128 -13.21 -10.38 -2.59
C ARG A 128 -12.41 -9.14 -3.03
N MET A 129 -11.14 -9.30 -3.40
CA MET A 129 -10.30 -8.21 -3.89
C MET A 129 -10.77 -7.66 -5.23
N PHE A 130 -11.49 -8.45 -6.03
CA PHE A 130 -12.15 -7.95 -7.23
C PHE A 130 -13.09 -6.78 -6.92
N ILE A 131 -13.93 -6.94 -5.89
CA ILE A 131 -14.90 -5.91 -5.48
C ILE A 131 -14.18 -4.67 -4.95
N ILE A 132 -13.12 -4.87 -4.16
CA ILE A 132 -12.29 -3.78 -3.64
C ILE A 132 -11.64 -3.00 -4.78
N GLY A 133 -11.00 -3.69 -5.74
CA GLY A 133 -10.40 -3.06 -6.92
C GLY A 133 -11.43 -2.28 -7.71
N PHE A 134 -12.58 -2.89 -8.02
CA PHE A 134 -13.64 -2.22 -8.75
C PHE A 134 -14.14 -0.95 -8.05
N THR A 135 -14.36 -1.04 -6.73
CA THR A 135 -14.87 0.06 -5.91
C THR A 135 -13.86 1.20 -5.83
N TYR A 136 -12.59 0.91 -5.52
CA TYR A 136 -11.56 1.94 -5.38
C TYR A 136 -11.24 2.62 -6.72
N ALA A 137 -11.21 1.88 -7.83
CA ALA A 137 -11.07 2.47 -9.16
C ALA A 137 -12.26 3.40 -9.50
N SER A 138 -13.48 2.97 -9.19
CA SER A 138 -14.68 3.79 -9.43
C SER A 138 -14.67 5.08 -8.60
N ILE A 139 -14.30 5.00 -7.32
CA ILE A 139 -14.18 6.17 -6.44
C ILE A 139 -13.06 7.10 -6.92
N GLY A 140 -11.88 6.56 -7.23
CA GLY A 140 -10.74 7.36 -7.70
C GLY A 140 -11.04 8.09 -9.01
N LEU A 141 -11.68 7.40 -9.96
CA LEU A 141 -12.14 7.99 -11.22
C LEU A 141 -13.17 9.11 -10.99
N PHE A 142 -14.19 8.84 -10.18
CA PHE A 142 -15.23 9.81 -9.86
C PHE A 142 -14.67 11.06 -9.19
N LEU A 143 -13.81 10.90 -8.17
CA LEU A 143 -13.16 12.01 -7.49
C LEU A 143 -12.21 12.78 -8.42
N GLY A 144 -11.49 12.07 -9.29
CA GLY A 144 -10.64 12.68 -10.32
C GLY A 144 -11.44 13.59 -11.23
N LEU A 145 -12.58 13.11 -11.74
CA LEU A 145 -13.48 13.87 -12.60
C LEU A 145 -14.13 15.05 -11.88
N TRP A 146 -14.62 14.83 -10.66
CA TRP A 146 -15.35 15.84 -9.91
C TRP A 146 -14.45 17.00 -9.46
N VAL A 147 -13.25 16.69 -8.95
CA VAL A 147 -12.38 17.69 -8.33
C VAL A 147 -11.38 18.29 -9.32
N PHE A 148 -10.85 17.48 -10.24
CA PHE A 148 -9.66 17.86 -11.04
C PHE A 148 -9.94 18.08 -12.53
N GLY A 149 -11.16 17.80 -13.01
CA GLY A 149 -11.61 18.16 -14.36
C GLY A 149 -10.62 17.75 -15.46
N LYS A 150 -9.90 18.72 -16.06
CA LYS A 150 -8.93 18.46 -17.15
C LYS A 150 -7.72 17.59 -16.76
N TYR A 151 -7.40 17.47 -15.48
CA TYR A 151 -6.31 16.61 -14.98
C TYR A 151 -6.81 15.26 -14.46
N SER A 152 -8.09 14.92 -14.66
CA SER A 152 -8.73 13.75 -14.06
C SER A 152 -8.08 12.41 -14.46
N SER A 153 -7.44 12.33 -15.62
CA SER A 153 -6.84 11.09 -16.11
C SER A 153 -5.75 10.54 -15.20
N ILE A 154 -4.67 11.30 -14.95
CA ILE A 154 -3.58 10.83 -14.07
C ILE A 154 -3.99 10.92 -12.60
N VAL A 155 -4.70 11.99 -12.22
CA VAL A 155 -5.10 12.19 -10.81
C VAL A 155 -6.09 11.12 -10.34
N GLY A 156 -6.99 10.65 -11.21
CA GLY A 156 -7.88 9.53 -10.88
C GLY A 156 -7.11 8.25 -10.55
N ILE A 157 -6.06 7.92 -11.32
CA ILE A 157 -5.17 6.78 -11.03
C ILE A 157 -4.45 6.95 -9.69
N PHE A 158 -3.95 8.16 -9.42
CA PHE A 158 -3.30 8.48 -8.15
C PHE A 158 -4.28 8.29 -6.97
N LEU A 159 -5.50 8.80 -7.08
CA LEU A 159 -6.54 8.66 -6.04
C LEU A 159 -6.94 7.19 -5.82
N THR A 160 -7.03 6.38 -6.88
CA THR A 160 -7.23 4.93 -6.77
C THR A 160 -6.06 4.24 -6.07
N THR A 161 -4.84 4.72 -6.29
CA THR A 161 -3.60 4.14 -5.77
C THR A 161 -3.43 4.38 -4.27
N LEU A 162 -3.83 5.55 -3.74
CA LEU A 162 -3.70 5.90 -2.32
C LEU A 162 -4.19 4.80 -1.35
N PRO A 163 -5.44 4.31 -1.45
CA PRO A 163 -5.91 3.24 -0.58
C PRO A 163 -5.22 1.90 -0.85
N LEU A 164 -4.78 1.64 -2.09
CA LEU A 164 -4.14 0.40 -2.48
C LEU A 164 -2.68 0.29 -2.03
N VAL A 165 -1.99 1.42 -1.84
CA VAL A 165 -0.65 1.46 -1.23
C VAL A 165 -0.68 0.86 0.17
N VAL A 166 -1.69 1.20 0.98
CA VAL A 166 -1.87 0.62 2.32
C VAL A 166 -2.07 -0.89 2.25
N VAL A 167 -2.93 -1.34 1.31
CA VAL A 167 -3.21 -2.77 1.10
C VAL A 167 -1.94 -3.52 0.70
N MET A 168 -1.21 -3.01 -0.30
CA MET A 168 0.00 -3.66 -0.81
C MET A 168 1.13 -3.65 0.22
N TYR A 169 1.33 -2.55 0.94
CA TYR A 169 2.37 -2.46 1.98
C TYR A 169 2.14 -3.49 3.08
N ARG A 170 0.90 -3.63 3.57
CA ARG A 170 0.57 -4.62 4.58
C ARG A 170 0.71 -6.06 4.07
N ALA A 171 0.34 -6.32 2.81
CA ALA A 171 0.53 -7.62 2.19
C ALA A 171 2.02 -8.00 2.09
N ILE A 172 2.88 -7.09 1.63
CA ILE A 172 4.34 -7.30 1.56
C ILE A 172 4.91 -7.59 2.95
N LYS A 173 4.51 -6.80 3.96
CA LYS A 173 4.98 -6.99 5.33
C LYS A 173 4.55 -8.34 5.91
N CYS A 174 3.32 -8.77 5.62
CA CYS A 174 2.85 -10.09 6.02
C CYS A 174 3.68 -11.20 5.35
N GLU A 175 4.05 -11.02 4.09
CA GLU A 175 4.84 -11.99 3.35
C GLU A 175 6.29 -12.08 3.86
N GLU A 176 6.95 -10.95 4.16
CA GLU A 176 8.27 -10.93 4.82
C GLU A 176 8.24 -11.70 6.16
N GLU A 177 7.19 -11.52 6.97
CA GLU A 177 7.06 -12.26 8.23
C GLU A 177 6.94 -13.77 8.02
N LYS A 178 6.39 -14.23 6.88
CA LYS A 178 6.32 -15.66 6.53
C LYS A 178 7.68 -16.19 6.06
N ASP A 179 8.44 -15.42 5.28
CA ASP A 179 9.82 -15.76 4.86
C ASP A 179 10.70 -16.10 6.07
N LEU A 180 10.57 -15.33 7.16
CA LEU A 180 11.35 -15.55 8.38
C LEU A 180 10.93 -16.79 9.17
N ARG A 181 9.66 -17.21 9.07
CA ARG A 181 9.09 -18.31 9.87
C ARG A 181 9.11 -19.66 9.16
N ILE A 182 9.04 -19.67 7.82
CA ILE A 182 8.88 -20.90 7.03
C ILE A 182 10.25 -21.33 6.47
N CYS A 183 10.85 -22.38 7.05
CA CYS A 183 12.15 -22.88 6.61
C CYS A 183 12.11 -23.74 5.32
N SER A 184 10.93 -23.96 4.73
CA SER A 184 10.75 -24.83 3.55
C SER A 184 10.39 -24.01 2.33
N GLU A 185 11.30 -23.95 1.36
CA GLU A 185 11.13 -23.22 0.09
C GLU A 185 9.84 -23.61 -0.64
N SER A 186 9.52 -24.91 -0.72
CA SER A 186 8.28 -25.35 -1.41
C SER A 186 7.00 -24.91 -0.70
N LYS A 187 7.02 -24.71 0.62
CA LYS A 187 5.88 -24.14 1.35
C LYS A 187 5.83 -22.63 1.16
N LEU A 188 6.99 -21.97 1.16
CA LEU A 188 7.09 -20.54 0.97
C LEU A 188 6.58 -20.10 -0.40
N MET A 189 7.00 -20.80 -1.46
CA MET A 189 6.50 -20.56 -2.81
C MET A 189 4.98 -20.68 -2.92
N LYS A 190 4.33 -21.57 -2.15
CA LYS A 190 2.86 -21.68 -2.14
C LYS A 190 2.21 -20.46 -1.50
N GLU A 191 2.81 -19.88 -0.47
CA GLU A 191 2.35 -18.63 0.15
C GLU A 191 2.47 -17.46 -0.84
N HIS A 192 3.61 -17.35 -1.53
CA HIS A 192 3.81 -16.35 -2.60
C HIS A 192 2.75 -16.46 -3.69
N MET A 193 2.37 -17.68 -4.09
CA MET A 193 1.29 -17.89 -5.06
C MET A 193 -0.08 -17.46 -4.51
N HIS A 194 -0.32 -17.63 -3.22
CA HIS A 194 -1.59 -17.23 -2.59
C HIS A 194 -1.76 -15.71 -2.59
N ILE A 195 -0.71 -14.97 -2.22
CA ILE A 195 -0.73 -13.50 -2.29
C ILE A 195 -0.75 -13.00 -3.74
N LEU A 196 -0.13 -13.73 -4.67
CA LEU A 196 -0.23 -13.43 -6.10
C LEU A 196 -1.69 -13.51 -6.58
N TYR A 197 -2.45 -14.53 -6.20
CA TYR A 197 -3.88 -14.60 -6.53
C TYR A 197 -4.66 -13.42 -5.95
N PHE A 198 -4.39 -13.04 -4.70
CA PHE A 198 -5.00 -11.86 -4.07
C PHE A 198 -4.82 -10.60 -4.92
N PHE A 199 -3.60 -10.36 -5.42
CA PHE A 199 -3.28 -9.21 -6.27
C PHE A 199 -3.85 -9.32 -7.68
N ILE A 200 -3.89 -10.51 -8.27
CA ILE A 200 -4.53 -10.74 -9.58
C ILE A 200 -6.02 -10.38 -9.52
N TYR A 201 -6.75 -10.82 -8.49
CA TYR A 201 -8.16 -10.47 -8.35
C TYR A 201 -8.37 -8.97 -8.14
N LEU A 202 -7.50 -8.31 -7.36
CA LEU A 202 -7.50 -6.85 -7.24
C LEU A 202 -7.36 -6.19 -8.62
N PHE A 203 -6.37 -6.60 -9.40
CA PHE A 203 -6.08 -6.05 -10.73
C PHE A 203 -7.24 -6.27 -11.70
N ILE A 204 -7.82 -7.47 -11.74
CA ILE A 204 -9.01 -7.75 -12.58
C ILE A 204 -10.18 -6.85 -12.17
N GLY A 205 -10.34 -6.55 -10.88
CA GLY A 205 -11.33 -5.58 -10.39
C GLY A 205 -11.07 -4.16 -10.91
N LEU A 206 -9.81 -3.72 -10.93
CA LEU A 206 -9.41 -2.42 -11.50
C LEU A 206 -9.70 -2.36 -13.00
N VAL A 207 -9.28 -3.37 -13.77
CA VAL A 207 -9.55 -3.47 -15.21
C VAL A 207 -11.05 -3.43 -15.47
N ALA A 208 -11.84 -4.24 -14.75
CA ALA A 208 -13.29 -4.28 -14.92
C ALA A 208 -13.95 -2.91 -14.67
N ALA A 209 -13.54 -2.18 -13.63
CA ALA A 209 -14.04 -0.83 -13.38
C ALA A 209 -13.65 0.15 -14.49
N TYR A 210 -12.39 0.18 -14.90
CA TYR A 210 -11.95 1.08 -15.96
C TYR A 210 -12.63 0.76 -17.30
N SER A 211 -12.74 -0.53 -17.67
CA SER A 211 -13.51 -0.95 -18.86
C SER A 211 -14.98 -0.55 -18.76
N PHE A 212 -15.61 -0.75 -17.60
CA PHE A 212 -17.01 -0.37 -17.38
C PHE A 212 -17.21 1.13 -17.58
N TRP A 213 -16.46 1.96 -16.85
CA TRP A 213 -16.61 3.42 -16.95
C TRP A 213 -16.22 3.94 -18.33
N PHE A 214 -15.16 3.41 -18.93
CA PHE A 214 -14.80 3.77 -20.30
C PHE A 214 -15.93 3.45 -21.26
N THR A 215 -16.59 2.30 -21.12
CA THR A 215 -17.68 1.89 -22.01
C THR A 215 -18.89 2.82 -21.87
N PHE A 216 -19.35 3.10 -20.65
CA PHE A 216 -20.63 3.77 -20.40
C PHE A 216 -20.59 5.31 -20.32
N LEU A 217 -19.44 5.94 -20.09
CA LEU A 217 -19.36 7.40 -19.97
C LEU A 217 -19.49 8.12 -21.33
N PRO A 218 -20.04 9.35 -21.40
CA PRO A 218 -20.03 10.13 -22.64
C PRO A 218 -18.61 10.38 -23.16
N GLU A 219 -18.44 10.53 -24.48
CA GLU A 219 -17.13 10.69 -25.13
C GLU A 219 -16.32 11.87 -24.57
N ASP A 220 -16.96 13.02 -24.34
CA ASP A 220 -16.33 14.19 -23.71
C ASP A 220 -15.78 13.89 -22.31
N THR A 221 -16.48 13.05 -21.55
CA THR A 221 -16.05 12.65 -20.21
C THR A 221 -14.94 11.62 -20.29
N VAL A 222 -15.00 10.68 -21.25
CA VAL A 222 -13.94 9.70 -21.49
C VAL A 222 -12.63 10.37 -21.85
N ASN A 223 -12.64 11.37 -22.74
CA ASN A 223 -11.42 12.09 -23.12
C ASN A 223 -10.77 12.82 -21.93
N LYS A 224 -11.57 13.32 -20.99
CA LYS A 224 -11.05 13.91 -19.73
C LYS A 224 -10.54 12.84 -18.76
N ALA A 225 -11.33 11.78 -18.57
CA ALA A 225 -11.10 10.71 -17.62
C ALA A 225 -9.94 9.78 -18.00
N PHE A 226 -9.70 9.59 -19.29
CA PHE A 226 -8.81 8.55 -19.82
C PHE A 226 -7.85 9.06 -20.91
N GLY A 227 -7.73 10.38 -21.09
CA GLY A 227 -6.93 10.97 -22.17
C GLY A 227 -5.48 10.44 -22.25
N SER A 228 -4.77 10.35 -21.11
CA SER A 228 -3.40 9.85 -21.10
C SER A 228 -3.32 8.34 -21.37
N GLN A 229 -4.32 7.57 -20.98
CA GLN A 229 -4.41 6.13 -21.26
C GLN A 229 -4.69 5.89 -22.75
N ILE A 230 -5.58 6.67 -23.36
CA ILE A 230 -5.88 6.63 -24.80
C ILE A 230 -4.61 6.96 -25.61
N GLU A 231 -3.90 8.02 -25.23
CA GLU A 231 -2.62 8.40 -25.86
C GLU A 231 -1.59 7.26 -25.76
N THR A 232 -1.43 6.70 -24.57
CA THR A 232 -0.51 5.57 -24.34
C THR A 232 -0.86 4.37 -25.22
N LEU A 233 -2.14 4.00 -25.30
CA LEU A 233 -2.60 2.91 -26.14
C LEU A 233 -2.32 3.18 -27.63
N SER A 234 -2.51 4.42 -28.08
CA SER A 234 -2.21 4.83 -29.46
C SER A 234 -0.72 4.68 -29.81
N VAL A 235 0.18 5.00 -28.87
CA VAL A 235 1.64 4.86 -29.05
C VAL A 235 2.04 3.38 -29.10
N ILE A 236 1.46 2.57 -28.22
CA ILE A 236 1.72 1.12 -28.15
C ILE A 236 1.26 0.43 -29.44
N HIS A 237 0.02 0.67 -29.87
CA HIS A 237 -0.51 0.13 -31.12
C HIS A 237 0.18 0.70 -32.36
N GLY A 238 0.51 1.99 -32.37
CA GLY A 238 1.23 2.65 -33.47
C GLY A 238 2.60 2.02 -33.71
N ARG A 239 3.36 1.74 -32.64
CA ARG A 239 4.64 1.01 -32.72
C ARG A 239 4.46 -0.42 -33.24
N MET A 240 3.40 -1.11 -32.82
CA MET A 240 3.12 -2.46 -33.31
C MET A 240 2.69 -2.48 -34.78
N ARG A 241 1.91 -1.48 -35.22
CA ARG A 241 1.37 -1.40 -36.58
C ARG A 241 2.42 -0.91 -37.59
N SER A 242 3.35 -0.03 -37.19
CA SER A 242 4.45 0.44 -38.05
C SER A 242 5.45 -0.66 -38.43
N ILE A 243 5.49 -1.75 -37.67
CA ILE A 243 6.30 -2.95 -37.99
C ILE A 243 5.63 -3.78 -39.11
N GLY A 244 4.34 -3.55 -39.40
CA GLY A 244 3.51 -4.31 -40.35
C GLY A 244 3.66 -3.95 -41.84
N SER A 245 4.67 -3.15 -42.22
CA SER A 245 4.91 -2.79 -43.64
C SER A 245 5.98 -3.66 -44.33
N ALA A 246 6.54 -4.68 -43.66
CA ALA A 246 7.59 -5.55 -44.20
C ALA A 246 7.04 -6.93 -44.62
N THR A 247 7.42 -7.37 -45.82
CA THR A 247 6.88 -8.49 -46.60
C THR A 247 7.34 -9.90 -46.15
N ALA A 248 7.74 -10.11 -44.90
CA ALA A 248 8.19 -11.42 -44.40
C ALA A 248 7.52 -11.80 -43.05
N PHE A 249 6.65 -12.80 -43.08
CA PHE A 249 5.77 -13.18 -41.96
C PHE A 249 6.51 -13.70 -40.71
N GLU A 250 7.65 -14.38 -40.87
CA GLU A 250 8.42 -14.95 -39.74
C GLU A 250 9.40 -13.93 -39.12
N GLU A 251 10.03 -13.07 -39.92
CA GLU A 251 10.80 -11.92 -39.40
C GLU A 251 9.90 -10.92 -38.66
N PHE A 252 8.65 -10.80 -39.09
CA PHE A 252 7.66 -9.95 -38.42
C PHE A 252 7.33 -10.41 -36.99
N LYS A 253 7.17 -11.72 -36.76
CA LYS A 253 6.85 -12.26 -35.43
C LYS A 253 8.00 -12.08 -34.44
N SER A 254 9.24 -12.28 -34.88
CA SER A 254 10.41 -12.09 -34.01
C SER A 254 10.61 -10.62 -33.62
N LEU A 255 10.46 -9.69 -34.57
CA LEU A 255 10.50 -8.24 -34.31
C LEU A 255 9.37 -7.79 -33.37
N ARG A 256 8.16 -8.33 -33.55
CA ARG A 256 7.01 -8.05 -32.67
C ARG A 256 7.26 -8.58 -31.26
N LEU A 257 7.79 -9.79 -31.12
CA LEU A 257 8.12 -10.38 -29.83
C LEU A 257 9.19 -9.56 -29.09
N GLU A 258 10.25 -9.12 -29.78
CA GLU A 258 11.27 -8.26 -29.19
C GLU A 258 10.68 -6.94 -28.66
N ALA A 259 9.78 -6.30 -29.42
CA ALA A 259 9.12 -5.07 -29.01
C ALA A 259 8.25 -5.25 -27.76
N ILE A 260 7.46 -6.33 -27.71
CA ILE A 260 6.61 -6.68 -26.57
C ILE A 260 7.47 -6.98 -25.33
N VAL A 261 8.47 -7.86 -25.47
CA VAL A 261 9.37 -8.22 -24.37
C VAL A 261 10.09 -6.98 -23.82
N LYS A 262 10.61 -6.10 -24.68
CA LYS A 262 11.29 -4.87 -24.22
C LYS A 262 10.35 -3.92 -23.47
N ASN A 263 9.11 -3.77 -23.94
CA ASN A 263 8.13 -2.94 -23.26
C ASN A 263 7.80 -3.51 -21.88
N ASN A 264 7.53 -4.81 -21.80
CA ASN A 264 7.10 -5.44 -20.57
C ASN A 264 8.25 -5.61 -19.57
N LEU A 265 9.49 -5.81 -20.04
CA LEU A 265 10.67 -5.82 -19.18
C LEU A 265 10.90 -4.44 -18.54
N ARG A 266 10.62 -3.36 -19.26
CA ARG A 266 10.67 -1.99 -18.71
C ARG A 266 9.64 -1.81 -17.60
N VAL A 267 8.40 -2.27 -17.81
CA VAL A 267 7.35 -2.21 -16.78
C VAL A 267 7.74 -3.04 -15.55
N LEU A 268 8.21 -4.27 -15.74
CA LEU A 268 8.70 -5.13 -14.66
C LEU A 268 9.83 -4.48 -13.87
N ALA A 269 10.82 -3.89 -14.55
CA ALA A 269 11.93 -3.19 -13.91
C ALA A 269 11.44 -2.00 -13.07
N PHE A 270 10.48 -1.22 -13.57
CA PHE A 270 9.87 -0.14 -12.79
C PHE A 270 9.09 -0.67 -11.60
N CYS A 271 8.35 -1.78 -11.73
CA CYS A 271 7.65 -2.40 -10.60
C CYS A 271 8.63 -2.84 -9.50
N ILE A 272 9.71 -3.56 -9.85
CA ILE A 272 10.74 -3.98 -8.89
C ILE A 272 11.36 -2.74 -8.22
N LEU A 273 11.77 -1.74 -9.00
CA LEU A 273 12.43 -0.54 -8.49
C LEU A 273 11.52 0.28 -7.57
N PHE A 274 10.27 0.52 -7.97
CA PHE A 274 9.33 1.32 -7.17
C PHE A 274 8.90 0.59 -5.90
N SER A 275 8.75 -0.74 -5.96
CA SER A 275 8.49 -1.53 -4.76
C SER A 275 9.69 -1.53 -3.82
N PHE A 276 10.91 -1.62 -4.37
CA PHE A 276 12.14 -1.52 -3.58
C PHE A 276 12.32 -0.15 -2.91
N LEU A 277 12.11 0.95 -3.64
CA LEU A 277 12.33 2.31 -3.12
C LEU A 277 11.21 2.80 -2.19
N TYR A 278 9.96 2.46 -2.49
CA TYR A 278 8.78 3.01 -1.81
C TYR A 278 7.95 1.96 -1.07
N GLY A 279 8.42 0.72 -0.98
CA GLY A 279 7.72 -0.43 -0.38
C GLY A 279 6.55 -0.91 -1.25
N ALA A 280 5.48 -0.11 -1.34
CA ALA A 280 4.28 -0.42 -2.11
C ALA A 280 4.14 0.42 -3.40
N GLY A 281 5.22 1.05 -3.86
CA GLY A 281 5.19 1.98 -5.00
C GLY A 281 4.76 1.36 -6.33
N ALA A 282 4.98 0.04 -6.51
CA ALA A 282 4.58 -0.66 -7.72
C ALA A 282 3.06 -0.62 -7.99
N ILE A 283 2.23 -0.46 -6.95
CA ILE A 283 0.77 -0.43 -7.13
C ILE A 283 0.30 0.74 -7.98
N PHE A 284 1.06 1.84 -8.01
CA PHE A 284 0.78 2.96 -8.91
C PHE A 284 0.94 2.54 -10.39
N ILE A 285 2.06 1.89 -10.72
CA ILE A 285 2.38 1.41 -12.06
C ILE A 285 1.36 0.35 -12.51
N LEU A 286 0.99 -0.54 -11.59
CA LEU A 286 0.00 -1.60 -11.85
C LEU A 286 -1.41 -1.04 -12.04
N THR A 287 -1.80 -0.02 -11.27
CA THR A 287 -3.08 0.67 -11.45
C THR A 287 -3.12 1.43 -12.78
N TRP A 288 -2.00 2.04 -13.17
CA TRP A 288 -1.84 2.64 -14.50
C TRP A 288 -2.02 1.60 -15.60
N ASN A 289 -1.29 0.48 -15.54
CA ASN A 289 -1.39 -0.59 -16.53
C ASN A 289 -2.82 -1.15 -16.61
N ALA A 290 -3.49 -1.38 -15.47
CA ALA A 290 -4.90 -1.78 -15.43
C ALA A 290 -5.82 -0.78 -16.16
N SER A 291 -5.56 0.52 -16.02
CA SER A 291 -6.36 1.54 -16.71
C SER A 291 -6.13 1.55 -18.23
N VAL A 292 -4.91 1.29 -18.70
CA VAL A 292 -4.62 1.17 -20.14
C VAL A 292 -5.31 -0.05 -20.73
N ILE A 293 -5.26 -1.20 -20.05
CA ILE A 293 -5.99 -2.41 -20.47
C ILE A 293 -7.50 -2.16 -20.45
N GLY A 294 -8.01 -1.49 -19.41
CA GLY A 294 -9.43 -1.16 -19.31
C GLY A 294 -9.92 -0.29 -20.48
N VAL A 295 -9.13 0.71 -20.87
CA VAL A 295 -9.39 1.53 -22.06
C VAL A 295 -9.34 0.69 -23.34
N ALA A 296 -8.39 -0.22 -23.49
CA ALA A 296 -8.30 -1.09 -24.66
C ALA A 296 -9.55 -1.98 -24.81
N ILE A 297 -9.98 -2.64 -23.72
CA ILE A 297 -11.21 -3.46 -23.70
C ILE A 297 -12.43 -2.58 -23.99
N GLY A 298 -12.53 -1.41 -23.37
CA GLY A 298 -13.63 -0.48 -23.58
C GLY A 298 -13.72 0.05 -25.02
N ASN A 299 -12.58 0.30 -25.68
CA ASN A 299 -12.51 0.67 -27.09
C ASN A 299 -13.06 -0.45 -27.98
N VAL A 300 -12.60 -1.69 -27.78
CA VAL A 300 -13.09 -2.85 -28.55
C VAL A 300 -14.61 -2.99 -28.42
N VAL A 301 -15.15 -2.84 -27.19
CA VAL A 301 -16.59 -2.89 -26.95
C VAL A 301 -17.32 -1.78 -27.70
N ARG A 302 -16.85 -0.53 -27.62
CA ARG A 302 -17.47 0.61 -28.30
C ARG A 302 -17.46 0.48 -29.82
N GLU A 303 -16.31 0.13 -30.38
CA GLU A 303 -16.14 -0.07 -31.83
C GLU A 303 -17.03 -1.21 -32.33
N GLY A 304 -17.03 -2.35 -31.63
CA GLY A 304 -17.89 -3.48 -32.01
C GLY A 304 -19.38 -3.15 -31.97
N ILE A 305 -19.84 -2.36 -30.99
CA ILE A 305 -21.23 -1.91 -30.93
C ILE A 305 -21.58 -0.98 -32.09
N GLN A 306 -20.70 -0.05 -32.46
CA GLN A 306 -20.91 0.85 -33.59
C GLN A 306 -21.05 0.08 -34.90
N VAL A 307 -20.19 -0.92 -35.12
CA VAL A 307 -20.25 -1.81 -36.28
C VAL A 307 -21.58 -2.56 -36.33
N LEU A 308 -21.99 -3.20 -35.21
CA LEU A 308 -23.23 -3.97 -35.14
C LEU A 308 -24.50 -3.11 -35.26
N ALA A 309 -24.48 -1.89 -34.71
CA ALA A 309 -25.55 -0.92 -34.87
C ALA A 309 -25.73 -0.48 -36.33
N GLY A 310 -24.64 -0.35 -37.09
CA GLY A 310 -24.66 -0.09 -38.53
C GLY A 310 -25.32 -1.20 -39.36
N TYR A 311 -25.35 -2.44 -38.86
CA TYR A 311 -26.00 -3.58 -39.49
C TYR A 311 -27.48 -3.77 -39.08
N GLY A 312 -28.08 -2.83 -38.35
CA GLY A 312 -29.51 -2.89 -37.99
C GLY A 312 -29.85 -3.82 -36.83
N HIS A 313 -28.86 -4.31 -36.07
CA HIS A 313 -29.10 -5.07 -34.84
C HIS A 313 -29.58 -4.10 -33.73
N SER A 314 -30.90 -3.97 -33.60
CA SER A 314 -31.56 -3.02 -32.68
C SER A 314 -31.40 -3.36 -31.19
N ASN A 315 -30.94 -4.56 -30.86
CA ASN A 315 -30.75 -5.00 -29.48
C ASN A 315 -29.34 -4.69 -28.99
N VAL A 316 -29.19 -3.51 -28.41
CA VAL A 316 -27.99 -3.04 -27.71
C VAL A 316 -27.40 -4.13 -26.80
N LEU A 317 -28.25 -4.85 -26.05
CA LEU A 317 -27.83 -5.91 -25.14
C LEU A 317 -27.14 -7.09 -25.85
N ILE A 318 -27.67 -7.53 -27.00
CA ILE A 318 -27.09 -8.63 -27.79
C ILE A 318 -25.72 -8.23 -28.34
N ASN A 319 -25.59 -6.98 -28.79
CA ASN A 319 -24.34 -6.44 -29.31
C ASN A 319 -23.25 -6.44 -28.22
N TYR A 320 -23.58 -6.05 -26.98
CA TYR A 320 -22.65 -6.14 -25.85
C TYR A 320 -22.15 -7.56 -25.60
N PHE A 321 -23.04 -8.54 -25.50
CA PHE A 321 -22.64 -9.93 -25.22
C PHE A 321 -21.86 -10.58 -26.37
N SER A 322 -22.02 -10.10 -27.60
CA SER A 322 -21.27 -10.60 -28.76
C SER A 322 -19.83 -10.06 -28.85
N VAL A 323 -19.57 -8.83 -28.37
CA VAL A 323 -18.27 -8.16 -28.50
C VAL A 323 -17.39 -8.33 -27.24
N LEU A 324 -18.01 -8.48 -26.07
CA LEU A 324 -17.28 -8.66 -24.80
C LEU A 324 -16.25 -9.81 -24.81
N PRO A 325 -16.54 -11.00 -25.39
CA PRO A 325 -15.54 -12.08 -25.45
C PRO A 325 -14.25 -11.69 -26.20
N VAL A 326 -14.35 -10.86 -27.24
CA VAL A 326 -13.20 -10.36 -28.02
C VAL A 326 -12.31 -9.46 -27.14
N GLY A 327 -12.92 -8.55 -26.39
CA GLY A 327 -12.20 -7.71 -25.42
C GLY A 327 -11.54 -8.52 -24.30
N LEU A 328 -12.19 -9.60 -23.83
CA LEU A 328 -11.61 -10.50 -22.83
C LEU A 328 -10.44 -11.34 -23.36
N GLY A 329 -10.27 -11.45 -24.69
CA GLY A 329 -9.10 -12.08 -25.30
C GLY A 329 -7.76 -11.46 -24.87
N TYR A 330 -7.74 -10.15 -24.57
CA TYR A 330 -6.55 -9.48 -24.04
C TYR A 330 -6.09 -10.03 -22.68
N MET A 331 -7.00 -10.62 -21.90
CA MET A 331 -6.65 -11.18 -20.59
C MET A 331 -5.90 -12.52 -20.69
N VAL A 332 -5.88 -13.17 -21.87
CA VAL A 332 -5.20 -14.47 -22.06
C VAL A 332 -3.69 -14.36 -21.82
N HIS A 333 -3.04 -13.36 -22.42
CA HIS A 333 -1.64 -13.03 -22.13
C HIS A 333 -1.51 -12.02 -20.97
N GLY A 334 -2.50 -11.15 -20.78
CA GLY A 334 -2.50 -10.11 -19.76
C GLY A 334 -2.46 -10.64 -18.32
N ILE A 335 -3.12 -11.76 -18.00
CA ILE A 335 -3.03 -12.36 -16.66
C ILE A 335 -1.60 -12.84 -16.36
N PRO A 336 -0.94 -13.65 -17.22
CA PRO A 336 0.48 -13.98 -17.08
C PRO A 336 1.39 -12.75 -17.00
N GLU A 337 1.15 -11.72 -17.81
CA GLU A 337 1.96 -10.50 -17.82
C GLU A 337 1.92 -9.82 -16.44
N VAL A 338 0.72 -9.57 -15.94
CA VAL A 338 0.51 -8.88 -14.67
C VAL A 338 0.96 -9.73 -13.49
N ALA A 339 0.83 -11.06 -13.58
CA ALA A 339 1.37 -11.98 -12.59
C ALA A 339 2.90 -11.82 -12.48
N SER A 340 3.61 -11.66 -13.60
CA SER A 340 5.04 -11.37 -13.58
C SER A 340 5.35 -10.06 -12.87
N TYR A 341 4.57 -9.01 -13.13
CA TYR A 341 4.79 -7.71 -12.49
C TYR A 341 4.56 -7.74 -10.99
N PHE A 342 3.52 -8.45 -10.52
CA PHE A 342 3.28 -8.62 -9.09
C PHE A 342 4.37 -9.45 -8.42
N LEU A 343 4.89 -10.50 -9.07
CA LEU A 343 6.03 -11.26 -8.54
C LEU A 343 7.28 -10.40 -8.38
N GLY A 344 7.62 -9.59 -9.40
CA GLY A 344 8.72 -8.64 -9.30
C GLY A 344 8.47 -7.56 -8.24
N ALA A 345 7.23 -7.07 -8.13
CA ALA A 345 6.87 -6.10 -7.11
C ALA A 345 6.96 -6.68 -5.68
N LEU A 346 6.51 -7.92 -5.47
CA LEU A 346 6.68 -8.63 -4.19
C LEU A 346 8.16 -8.75 -3.84
N ALA A 347 8.98 -9.22 -4.78
CA ALA A 347 10.43 -9.32 -4.57
C ALA A 347 11.07 -7.98 -4.17
N GLY A 348 10.78 -6.92 -4.93
CA GLY A 348 11.30 -5.58 -4.61
C GLY A 348 10.83 -5.07 -3.25
N GLY A 349 9.57 -5.31 -2.91
CA GLY A 349 8.97 -4.88 -1.64
C GLY A 349 9.51 -5.65 -0.44
N ILE A 350 9.69 -6.96 -0.56
CA ILE A 350 10.28 -7.82 0.47
C ILE A 350 11.74 -7.40 0.74
N ILE A 351 12.53 -7.15 -0.31
CA ILE A 351 13.89 -6.61 -0.17
C ILE A 351 13.86 -5.24 0.53
N SER A 352 12.91 -4.36 0.16
CA SER A 352 12.74 -3.05 0.81
C SER A 352 12.52 -3.20 2.32
N SER A 353 11.59 -4.08 2.70
CA SER A 353 11.27 -4.35 4.10
C SER A 353 12.49 -4.94 4.83
N ALA A 354 13.20 -5.87 4.19
CA ALA A 354 14.37 -6.50 4.78
C ALA A 354 15.52 -5.51 5.07
N VAL A 355 15.72 -4.53 4.17
CA VAL A 355 16.70 -3.44 4.35
C VAL A 355 16.34 -2.55 5.55
N VAL A 356 15.05 -2.35 5.83
CA VAL A 356 14.56 -1.52 6.94
C VAL A 356 14.55 -2.29 8.26
N CYS A 357 14.13 -3.56 8.23
CA CYS A 357 13.84 -4.37 9.42
C CYS A 357 15.06 -5.11 9.97
N HIS A 358 16.02 -5.50 9.13
CA HIS A 358 17.17 -6.32 9.54
C HIS A 358 18.49 -5.55 9.49
N HIS A 359 19.44 -5.97 10.33
CA HIS A 359 20.80 -5.47 10.26
C HIS A 359 21.48 -5.95 8.98
N PHE A 360 22.07 -5.01 8.25
CA PHE A 360 22.86 -5.30 7.06
C PHE A 360 23.95 -6.34 7.41
N ARG A 361 23.97 -7.46 6.68
CA ARG A 361 24.82 -8.66 6.91
C ARG A 361 24.34 -9.69 7.94
N SER A 362 23.12 -9.61 8.47
CA SER A 362 22.57 -10.75 9.21
C SER A 362 22.30 -11.94 8.28
N GLU A 363 22.32 -13.16 8.82
CA GLU A 363 21.91 -14.38 8.10
C GLU A 363 20.45 -14.28 7.63
N GLU A 364 19.60 -13.63 8.44
CA GLU A 364 18.19 -13.37 8.10
C GLU A 364 18.07 -12.47 6.88
N PHE A 365 18.83 -11.37 6.82
CA PHE A 365 18.84 -10.45 5.68
C PHE A 365 19.22 -11.18 4.40
N TRP A 366 20.31 -11.95 4.42
CA TRP A 366 20.78 -12.67 3.23
C TRP A 366 19.86 -13.80 2.78
N ARG A 367 19.14 -14.42 3.72
CA ARG A 367 18.09 -15.40 3.40
C ARG A 367 16.95 -14.74 2.63
N VAL A 368 16.36 -13.67 3.19
CA VAL A 368 15.24 -12.96 2.57
C VAL A 368 15.61 -12.38 1.19
N VAL A 369 16.84 -11.84 1.05
CA VAL A 369 17.33 -11.34 -0.24
C VAL A 369 17.47 -12.47 -1.28
N ARG A 370 17.95 -13.66 -0.89
CA ARG A 370 18.08 -14.79 -1.82
C ARG A 370 16.72 -15.29 -2.29
N ASP A 371 15.77 -15.45 -1.37
CA ASP A 371 14.41 -15.89 -1.69
C ASP A 371 13.71 -14.87 -2.61
N SER A 372 13.93 -13.57 -2.36
CA SER A 372 13.44 -12.50 -3.23
C SER A 372 14.07 -12.53 -4.63
N LEU A 373 15.33 -12.95 -4.78
CA LEU A 373 15.96 -13.10 -6.09
C LEU A 373 15.33 -14.25 -6.88
N ASP A 374 14.94 -15.34 -6.23
CA ASP A 374 14.21 -16.43 -6.88
C ASP A 374 12.85 -15.96 -7.39
N LEU A 375 12.16 -15.07 -6.65
CA LEU A 375 10.94 -14.41 -7.12
C LEU A 375 11.19 -13.51 -8.35
N VAL A 376 12.31 -12.79 -8.40
CA VAL A 376 12.69 -12.00 -9.60
C VAL A 376 12.92 -12.92 -10.80
N ILE A 377 13.65 -14.03 -10.62
CA ILE A 377 13.88 -15.00 -11.70
C ILE A 377 12.56 -15.60 -12.18
N LEU A 378 11.68 -15.99 -11.25
CA LEU A 378 10.35 -16.49 -11.58
C LEU A 378 9.53 -15.45 -12.35
N SER A 379 9.58 -14.18 -11.93
CA SER A 379 8.89 -13.08 -12.64
C SER A 379 9.35 -12.97 -14.09
N LEU A 380 10.66 -13.05 -14.35
CA LEU A 380 11.21 -12.98 -15.70
C LEU A 380 10.75 -14.17 -16.56
N LEU A 381 10.74 -15.38 -16.01
CA LEU A 381 10.27 -16.56 -16.73
C LEU A 381 8.77 -16.47 -17.10
N VAL A 382 7.95 -16.04 -16.14
CA VAL A 382 6.50 -15.84 -16.37
C VAL A 382 6.27 -14.74 -17.41
N LEU A 383 7.08 -13.68 -17.40
CA LEU A 383 6.98 -12.59 -18.38
C LEU A 383 7.30 -13.06 -19.81
N LEU A 384 8.36 -13.85 -19.97
CA LEU A 384 8.72 -14.41 -21.29
C LEU A 384 7.62 -15.35 -21.81
N LEU A 385 7.02 -16.15 -20.92
CA LEU A 385 5.87 -17.00 -21.26
C LEU A 385 4.67 -16.14 -21.70
N SER A 386 4.37 -15.05 -20.99
CA SER A 386 3.30 -14.12 -21.36
C SER A 386 3.49 -13.53 -22.75
N ALA A 387 4.69 -13.04 -23.07
CA ALA A 387 5.01 -12.48 -24.38
C ALA A 387 4.88 -13.53 -25.50
N PHE A 388 5.24 -14.79 -25.23
CA PHE A 388 5.02 -15.88 -26.16
C PHE A 388 3.52 -16.13 -26.41
N ILE A 389 2.71 -16.15 -25.35
CA ILE A 389 1.25 -16.29 -25.46
C ILE A 389 0.65 -15.10 -26.26
N GLU A 390 1.14 -13.89 -26.06
CA GLU A 390 0.67 -12.70 -26.79
C GLU A 390 0.96 -12.77 -28.30
N VAL A 391 2.14 -13.22 -28.69
CA VAL A 391 2.56 -13.23 -30.10
C VAL A 391 2.00 -14.43 -30.87
N TYR A 392 1.98 -15.60 -30.25
CA TYR A 392 1.69 -16.85 -30.96
C TYR A 392 0.29 -17.41 -30.71
N ILE A 393 -0.30 -17.18 -29.53
CA ILE A 393 -1.58 -17.81 -29.15
C ILE A 393 -2.74 -16.82 -29.24
N THR A 394 -2.58 -15.63 -28.68
CA THR A 394 -3.63 -14.61 -28.61
C THR A 394 -4.21 -14.25 -29.99
N PRO A 395 -3.41 -14.07 -31.07
CA PRO A 395 -3.95 -13.71 -32.39
C PRO A 395 -4.75 -14.83 -33.08
N ILE A 396 -4.75 -16.05 -32.53
CA ILE A 396 -5.58 -17.16 -33.01
C ILE A 396 -6.96 -17.13 -32.34
N LEU A 397 -7.04 -16.53 -31.14
CA LEU A 397 -8.25 -16.49 -30.30
C LEU A 397 -9.11 -15.25 -30.52
N ILE A 398 -8.52 -14.17 -31.05
CA ILE A 398 -9.13 -12.86 -31.35
C ILE A 398 -9.03 -12.65 -32.85
#